data_AF-A0A8I1N2T2-F1
#
_entry.id   AF-A0A8I1N2T2-F1
#
_cell.length_a   1.000
_cell.length_b   1.000
_cell.length_c   1.000
_cell.angle_alpha   90.00
_cell.angle_beta   90.00
_cell.angle_gamma   90.00
#
_symmetry.space_group_name_H-M   'P 1'
#
loop_
_entity.id
_entity.type
_entity.pdbx_description
1 polymer ?
#
loop_
_entity_poly.entity_id
_entity_poly.type
_entity_poly.pdbx_seq_one_letter_code
_entity_poly.pdbx_strand_id
1 'polypeptide(L)'
;MAQKKTLSDALISAIKPSPAGGRVRVLDTRLPGFFLEVSPRHKRFVVRSRGHYKTLGRWPVITTQDARIAALEFLRELALGRPEKVDTAPSVQPSAATEWRGPTLREAIEEYVGVKRLKARTAHHLGIPPVERAGI
;
A
#
# COMPACT_ATOMS: atom_id res chain seq x y z
N MET A 1 -11.37 -13.44 8.30
CA MET A 1 -10.07 -14.15 8.40
C MET A 1 -9.72 -14.73 7.04
N ALA A 2 -8.50 -14.52 6.52
CA ALA A 2 -8.08 -15.12 5.25
C ALA A 2 -7.52 -16.54 5.50
N GLN A 3 -7.97 -17.52 4.74
CA GLN A 3 -7.54 -18.92 4.91
C GLN A 3 -6.25 -19.16 4.10
N LYS A 4 -5.24 -19.80 4.69
CA LYS A 4 -4.00 -20.21 3.98
C LYS A 4 -4.14 -21.66 3.51
N LYS A 5 -4.01 -21.91 2.20
CA LYS A 5 -4.06 -23.25 1.59
C LYS A 5 -3.15 -23.30 0.37
N THR A 6 -2.62 -24.48 0.04
CA THR A 6 -1.98 -24.69 -1.26
C THR A 6 -3.06 -24.70 -2.34
N LEU A 7 -3.07 -23.70 -3.23
CA LEU A 7 -4.09 -23.63 -4.26
C LEU A 7 -3.82 -24.67 -5.37
N SER A 8 -4.87 -25.41 -5.71
CA SER A 8 -4.96 -26.31 -6.86
C SER A 8 -6.34 -26.19 -7.50
N ASP A 9 -6.48 -26.45 -8.80
CA ASP A 9 -7.76 -26.25 -9.50
C ASP A 9 -8.90 -27.10 -8.92
N ALA A 10 -8.60 -28.33 -8.46
CA ALA A 10 -9.55 -29.20 -7.76
C ALA A 10 -9.99 -28.63 -6.41
N LEU A 11 -9.08 -27.98 -5.68
CA LEU A 11 -9.44 -27.30 -4.44
C LEU A 11 -10.28 -26.05 -4.74
N ILE A 12 -9.92 -25.31 -5.78
CA ILE A 12 -10.63 -24.10 -6.18
C ILE A 12 -12.06 -24.41 -6.60
N SER A 13 -12.30 -25.47 -7.36
CA SER A 13 -13.65 -25.87 -7.78
C SER A 13 -14.56 -26.11 -6.56
N ALA A 14 -14.04 -26.76 -5.51
CA ALA A 14 -14.77 -27.08 -4.29
C ALA A 14 -15.03 -25.88 -3.36
N ILE A 15 -14.30 -24.77 -3.50
CA ILE A 15 -14.53 -23.59 -2.65
C ILE A 15 -15.89 -22.96 -2.97
N LYS A 16 -16.74 -22.90 -1.95
CA LYS A 16 -18.01 -22.17 -1.98
C LYS A 16 -17.79 -20.69 -1.61
N PRO A 17 -18.56 -19.77 -2.20
CA PRO A 17 -18.55 -18.36 -1.80
C PRO A 17 -19.06 -18.20 -0.35
N SER A 18 -18.77 -17.05 0.27
CA SER A 18 -19.27 -16.77 1.62
C SER A 18 -20.80 -16.76 1.62
N PRO A 19 -21.45 -17.45 2.58
CA PRO A 19 -22.91 -17.41 2.71
C PRO A 19 -23.43 -16.01 3.03
N ALA A 20 -22.59 -15.14 3.64
CA ALA A 20 -22.94 -13.75 3.95
C ALA A 20 -22.77 -12.78 2.76
N GLY A 21 -22.59 -13.29 1.53
CA GLY A 21 -22.42 -12.46 0.31
C GLY A 21 -21.07 -11.74 0.20
N GLY A 22 -20.18 -11.92 1.18
CA GLY A 22 -18.86 -11.31 1.22
C GLY A 22 -17.81 -12.00 0.32
N ARG A 23 -16.69 -11.31 0.10
CA ARG A 23 -15.54 -11.86 -0.61
C ARG A 23 -14.69 -12.68 0.35
N VAL A 24 -14.37 -13.91 -0.05
CA VAL A 24 -13.45 -14.79 0.69
C VAL A 24 -12.08 -14.73 0.03
N ARG A 25 -11.03 -14.56 0.83
CA ARG A 25 -9.65 -14.62 0.36
C ARG A 25 -9.00 -15.91 0.83
N VAL A 26 -8.48 -16.67 -0.13
CA VAL A 26 -7.70 -17.89 0.11
C VAL A 26 -6.27 -17.63 -0.34
N LEU A 27 -5.37 -17.47 0.62
CA LEU A 27 -3.95 -17.22 0.42
C LEU A 27 -3.27 -18.51 -0.03
N ASP A 28 -2.46 -18.42 -1.09
CA ASP A 28 -1.59 -19.51 -1.50
C ASP A 28 -0.42 -19.63 -0.52
N THR A 29 -0.06 -20.86 -0.17
CA THR A 29 1.08 -21.14 0.71
C THR A 29 2.41 -21.15 -0.02
N ARG A 30 2.41 -21.38 -1.35
CA ARG A 30 3.65 -21.47 -2.14
C ARG A 30 4.18 -20.11 -2.55
N LEU A 31 3.29 -19.14 -2.79
CA LEU A 31 3.68 -17.80 -3.23
C LEU A 31 3.12 -16.71 -2.31
N PRO A 32 3.96 -16.03 -1.51
CA PRO A 32 3.50 -14.95 -0.64
C PRO A 32 2.92 -13.80 -1.46
N GLY A 33 1.79 -13.26 -0.98
CA GLY A 33 1.09 -12.18 -1.66
C GLY A 33 0.17 -12.64 -2.79
N PHE A 34 0.23 -13.90 -3.22
CA PHE A 34 -0.71 -14.50 -4.17
C PHE A 34 -1.90 -15.14 -3.47
N PHE A 35 -3.11 -14.86 -3.94
CA PHE A 35 -4.33 -15.38 -3.36
C PHE A 35 -5.46 -15.47 -4.38
N LEU A 36 -6.41 -16.37 -4.10
CA LEU A 36 -7.68 -16.43 -4.77
C LEU A 36 -8.70 -15.58 -4.02
N GLU A 37 -9.37 -14.69 -4.74
CA GLU A 37 -10.56 -14.00 -4.24
C GLU A 37 -11.82 -14.65 -4.81
N VAL A 38 -12.66 -15.16 -3.91
CA VAL A 38 -13.92 -15.82 -4.22
C VAL A 38 -15.05 -14.87 -3.88
N SER A 39 -15.69 -14.34 -4.93
CA SER A 39 -16.94 -13.60 -4.85
C SER A 39 -18.13 -14.55 -5.10
N PRO A 40 -19.37 -14.14 -4.78
CA PRO A 40 -20.56 -14.95 -5.07
C PRO A 40 -20.69 -15.35 -6.55
N ARG A 41 -20.18 -14.52 -7.47
CA ARG A 41 -20.34 -14.70 -8.93
C ARG A 41 -19.09 -15.21 -9.65
N HIS A 42 -17.90 -15.00 -9.10
CA HIS A 42 -16.65 -15.29 -9.80
C HIS A 42 -15.50 -15.53 -8.84
N LYS A 43 -14.50 -16.27 -9.34
CA LYS A 43 -13.25 -16.56 -8.66
C LYS A 43 -12.12 -15.91 -9.44
N ARG A 44 -11.30 -15.08 -8.79
CA ARG A 44 -10.21 -14.35 -9.45
C ARG A 44 -8.89 -14.50 -8.71
N PHE A 45 -7.82 -14.63 -9.48
CA PHE A 45 -6.46 -14.68 -8.97
C PHE A 45 -5.91 -13.28 -8.83
N VAL A 46 -5.25 -13.04 -7.71
CA VAL A 46 -4.75 -11.72 -7.34
C VAL A 46 -3.38 -11.86 -6.71
N VAL A 47 -2.50 -10.91 -6.99
CA VAL A 47 -1.20 -10.76 -6.33
C VAL A 47 -1.10 -9.37 -5.70
N ARG A 48 -0.56 -9.32 -4.47
CA ARG A 48 -0.33 -8.09 -3.72
C ARG A 48 1.09 -8.09 -3.16
N SER A 49 1.81 -6.99 -3.35
CA SER A 49 3.12 -6.74 -2.75
C SER A 49 3.34 -5.25 -2.52
N ARG A 50 3.81 -4.84 -1.34
CA ARG A 50 4.24 -3.48 -0.97
C ARG A 50 3.48 -2.33 -1.69
N GLY A 51 2.16 -2.25 -1.50
CA GLY A 51 1.32 -1.17 -2.07
C GLY A 51 0.83 -1.44 -3.49
N HIS A 52 1.38 -2.43 -4.19
CA HIS A 52 0.93 -2.88 -5.49
C HIS A 52 -0.09 -4.01 -5.39
N TYR A 53 -1.05 -4.00 -6.31
CA TYR A 53 -2.15 -4.95 -6.40
C TYR A 53 -2.44 -5.23 -7.87
N LYS A 54 -2.37 -6.49 -8.32
CA LYS A 54 -2.70 -6.86 -9.70
C LYS A 54 -3.68 -8.02 -9.73
N THR A 55 -4.73 -7.90 -10.54
CA THR A 55 -5.61 -9.03 -10.85
C THR A 55 -5.00 -9.79 -12.03
N LEU A 56 -4.74 -11.08 -11.85
CA LEU A 56 -4.03 -11.91 -12.84
C LEU A 56 -5.01 -12.56 -13.82
N GLY A 57 -6.25 -12.77 -13.39
CA GLY A 57 -7.33 -13.29 -14.23
C GLY A 57 -8.38 -14.04 -13.42
N ARG A 58 -9.29 -14.72 -14.12
CA ARG A 58 -10.43 -15.42 -13.52
C ARG A 58 -10.29 -16.93 -13.70
N TRP A 59 -10.63 -17.67 -12.66
CA TRP A 59 -10.83 -19.11 -12.78
C TRP A 59 -12.24 -19.38 -13.32
N PRO A 60 -12.45 -20.34 -14.24
CA PRO A 60 -11.50 -21.31 -14.78
C PRO A 60 -10.80 -20.87 -16.09
N VAL A 61 -10.94 -19.61 -16.51
CA VAL A 61 -10.32 -19.10 -17.75
C VAL A 61 -8.79 -19.21 -17.71
N ILE A 62 -8.19 -18.98 -16.53
CA ILE A 62 -6.78 -19.27 -16.28
C ILE A 62 -6.65 -20.35 -15.22
N THR A 63 -5.65 -21.23 -15.38
CA THR A 63 -5.36 -22.27 -14.39
C THR A 63 -4.63 -21.69 -13.19
N THR A 64 -4.62 -22.44 -12.08
CA THR A 64 -3.86 -22.05 -10.90
C THR A 64 -2.37 -21.93 -11.18
N GLN A 65 -1.83 -22.76 -12.08
CA GLN A 65 -0.42 -22.76 -12.41
C GLN A 65 -0.05 -21.56 -13.27
N ASP A 66 -0.83 -21.24 -14.29
CA ASP A 66 -0.60 -20.06 -15.14
C ASP A 66 -0.71 -18.77 -14.32
N ALA A 67 -1.70 -18.71 -13.42
CA ALA A 67 -1.84 -17.61 -12.49
C ALA A 67 -0.61 -17.45 -11.57
N ARG A 68 0.02 -18.55 -11.14
CA ARG A 68 1.23 -18.51 -10.32
C ARG A 68 2.44 -18.02 -11.12
N ILE A 69 2.56 -18.40 -12.39
CA ILE A 69 3.61 -17.91 -13.29
C ILE A 69 3.47 -16.40 -13.49
N ALA A 70 2.27 -15.93 -13.83
CA ALA A 70 1.98 -14.50 -14.01
C ALA A 70 2.21 -13.70 -12.70
N ALA A 71 1.92 -14.29 -11.54
CA ALA A 71 2.21 -13.68 -10.25
C ALA A 71 3.72 -13.53 -10.01
N LEU A 72 4.51 -14.54 -10.36
CA LEU A 72 5.96 -14.50 -10.24
C LEU A 72 6.59 -13.46 -11.16
N GLU A 73 6.13 -13.40 -12.41
CA GLU A 73 6.55 -12.37 -13.37
C GLU A 73 6.27 -10.97 -12.81
N PHE A 74 5.06 -10.74 -12.30
CA PHE A 74 4.71 -9.47 -11.68
C PHE A 74 5.61 -9.12 -10.48
N LEU A 75 5.86 -10.08 -9.59
CA LEU A 75 6.74 -9.86 -8.43
C LEU A 75 8.18 -9.59 -8.85
N ARG A 76 8.65 -10.23 -9.93
CA ARG A 76 9.97 -10.00 -10.51
C ARG A 76 10.10 -8.59 -11.08
N GLU A 77 9.11 -8.11 -11.84
CA GLU A 77 9.10 -6.75 -12.37
C GLU A 77 9.09 -5.70 -11.26
N LEU A 78 8.33 -5.93 -10.17
CA LEU A 78 8.37 -5.08 -8.98
C LEU A 78 9.74 -5.08 -8.31
N ALA A 79 10.40 -6.24 -8.22
CA ALA A 79 11.75 -6.33 -7.66
C ALA A 79 12.78 -5.58 -8.51
N LEU A 80 12.57 -5.49 -9.82
CA LEU A 80 13.40 -4.73 -10.77
C LEU A 80 13.07 -3.23 -10.82
N GLY A 81 12.09 -2.76 -10.05
CA GLY A 81 11.67 -1.36 -10.04
C GLY A 81 10.96 -0.92 -11.32
N ARG A 82 10.45 -1.86 -12.11
CA ARG A 82 9.66 -1.59 -13.32
C ARG A 82 8.19 -1.90 -13.03
N PRO A 83 7.42 -0.98 -12.44
CA PRO A 83 6.00 -1.20 -12.28
C PRO A 83 5.35 -1.17 -13.67
N GLU A 84 5.14 -2.33 -14.29
CA GLU A 84 4.19 -2.46 -15.38
C GLU A 84 2.86 -1.90 -14.88
N LYS A 85 2.26 -0.96 -15.64
CA LYS A 85 1.06 -0.18 -15.30
C LYS A 85 0.07 -1.02 -14.48
N VAL A 86 0.18 -0.90 -13.16
CA VAL A 86 -0.62 -1.68 -12.24
C VAL A 86 -1.99 -1.03 -12.25
N ASP A 87 -3.03 -1.82 -12.56
CA ASP A 87 -4.40 -1.47 -12.21
C ASP A 87 -4.42 -1.22 -10.71
N THR A 88 -4.15 0.02 -10.33
CA THR A 88 -4.23 0.48 -8.96
C THR A 88 -5.69 0.30 -8.61
N ALA A 89 -6.05 -0.85 -8.02
CA ALA A 89 -7.28 -0.98 -7.26
C ALA A 89 -7.31 0.29 -6.42
N PRO A 90 -8.39 1.11 -6.48
CA PRO A 90 -8.37 2.45 -5.93
C PRO A 90 -7.89 2.32 -4.50
N SER A 91 -6.59 2.57 -4.31
CA SER A 91 -6.04 3.07 -3.08
C SER A 91 -7.01 4.18 -2.80
N VAL A 92 -7.73 4.04 -1.68
CA VAL A 92 -8.33 5.14 -0.93
C VAL A 92 -7.95 6.41 -1.66
N GLN A 93 -8.85 6.92 -2.52
CA GLN A 93 -8.62 8.24 -3.09
C GLN A 93 -8.18 9.06 -1.88
N PRO A 94 -7.02 9.75 -1.89
CA PRO A 94 -6.77 10.72 -0.84
C PRO A 94 -8.01 11.61 -0.89
N SER A 95 -8.88 11.41 0.11
CA SER A 95 -10.26 11.86 0.11
C SER A 95 -10.18 13.35 0.30
N ALA A 96 -10.06 14.04 -0.84
CA ALA A 96 -9.50 15.37 -0.91
C ALA A 96 -8.07 15.45 -0.31
N ALA A 97 -7.24 16.29 -0.90
CA ALA A 97 -6.32 17.04 -0.06
C ALA A 97 -7.20 17.73 1.00
N THR A 98 -7.27 17.16 2.21
CA THR A 98 -7.39 18.01 3.38
C THR A 98 -6.12 18.82 3.33
N GLU A 99 -6.20 20.01 2.74
CA GLU A 99 -5.15 21.01 2.81
C GLU A 99 -4.70 21.03 4.26
N TRP A 100 -3.49 20.56 4.52
CA TRP A 100 -2.92 20.67 5.84
C TRP A 100 -2.80 22.16 6.12
N ARG A 101 -3.71 22.69 6.95
CA ARG A 101 -3.73 24.11 7.38
C ARG A 101 -2.89 24.35 8.63
N GLY A 102 -2.07 23.38 9.04
CA GLY A 102 -1.15 23.54 10.14
C GLY A 102 0.14 24.23 9.70
N PRO A 103 0.89 24.84 10.63
CA PRO A 103 2.15 25.47 10.31
C PRO A 103 3.09 24.46 9.67
N THR A 104 3.87 24.94 8.71
CA THR A 104 4.99 24.17 8.17
C THR A 104 6.03 23.93 9.27
N LEU A 105 6.85 22.90 9.11
CA LEU A 105 7.95 22.63 10.05
C LEU A 105 8.85 23.86 10.26
N ARG A 106 9.03 24.68 9.21
CA ARG A 106 9.79 25.92 9.27
C ARG A 106 9.14 26.95 10.20
N GLU A 107 7.83 27.18 10.05
CA GLU A 107 7.08 28.12 10.89
C GLU A 107 7.07 27.68 12.36
N ALA A 108 6.89 26.38 12.62
CA ALA A 108 6.94 25.84 13.98
C ALA A 108 8.33 25.99 14.64
N ILE A 109 9.42 25.88 13.85
CA ILE A 109 10.78 26.11 14.34
C ILE A 109 11.00 27.61 14.64
N GLU A 110 10.55 28.50 13.77
CA GLU A 110 10.66 29.95 13.98
C GLU A 110 9.90 30.40 15.25
N GLU A 111 8.68 29.90 15.46
CA GLU A 111 7.90 30.16 16.68
C GLU A 111 8.60 29.61 17.93
N TYR A 112 9.11 28.37 17.88
CA TYR A 112 9.79 27.74 19.01
C TYR A 112 11.09 28.47 19.40
N VAL A 113 11.85 28.97 18.41
CA VAL A 113 13.07 29.77 18.63
C VAL A 113 12.74 31.16 19.19
N GLY A 114 11.61 31.75 18.78
CA GLY A 114 11.14 33.04 19.31
C GLY A 114 10.66 32.97 20.77
N VAL A 115 9.94 31.90 21.13
CA VAL A 115 9.37 31.73 22.49
C VAL A 115 10.42 31.23 23.48
N LYS A 116 11.29 30.31 23.06
CA LYS A 116 12.31 29.76 23.94
C LYS A 116 13.57 30.60 23.80
N ARG A 117 14.02 31.24 24.88
CA ARG A 117 15.33 31.94 24.96
C ARG A 117 16.48 30.93 24.78
N LEU A 118 16.70 30.47 23.56
CA LEU A 118 17.78 29.56 23.21
C LEU A 118 19.11 30.30 23.34
N LYS A 119 20.13 29.60 23.83
CA LYS A 119 21.49 30.14 23.90
C LYS A 119 21.99 30.41 22.47
N ALA A 120 22.65 31.55 22.26
CA ALA A 120 23.06 32.05 20.94
C ALA A 120 23.79 31.02 20.05
N ARG A 121 24.58 30.11 20.64
CA ARG A 121 25.28 29.02 19.92
C ARG A 121 24.34 28.04 19.21
N THR A 122 23.14 27.80 19.74
CA THR A 122 22.18 26.85 19.16
C THR A 122 21.41 27.46 17.98
N ALA A 123 21.11 28.76 18.04
CA ALA A 123 20.44 29.47 16.95
C ALA A 123 21.33 29.59 15.70
N HIS A 124 22.64 29.85 15.89
CA HIS A 124 23.59 30.04 14.79
C HIS A 124 23.82 28.77 13.95
N HIS A 125 23.66 27.58 14.54
CA HIS A 125 23.86 26.29 13.85
C HIS A 125 22.68 25.90 12.93
N LEU A 126 21.54 26.57 13.10
CA LEU A 126 20.32 26.39 12.29
C LEU A 126 20.19 27.40 11.14
N GLY A 127 21.19 28.27 10.94
CA GLY A 127 21.21 29.24 9.83
C GLY A 127 20.21 30.40 9.97
N ILE A 128 19.66 30.64 11.17
CA ILE A 128 18.71 31.71 11.44
C ILE A 128 19.48 32.94 11.97
N PRO A 129 19.38 34.12 11.35
CA PRO A 129 20.06 35.31 11.84
C PRO A 129 19.52 35.73 13.21
N PRO A 130 20.37 36.24 14.12
CA PRO A 130 19.92 36.76 15.40
C PRO A 130 18.99 37.96 15.18
N VAL A 131 17.81 37.93 15.81
CA VAL A 131 16.88 39.06 15.80
C VAL A 131 17.51 40.20 16.59
N GLU A 132 17.95 41.26 15.90
CA GLU A 132 18.44 42.47 16.54
C GLU A 132 17.31 43.15 17.32
N ARG A 133 17.63 43.51 18.57
CA ARG A 133 16.72 44.21 19.48
C ARG A 133 16.48 45.63 18.97
N ALA A 134 15.25 45.95 18.57
CA ALA A 134 14.77 47.32 18.61
C ALA A 134 14.54 47.67 20.09
N GLY A 135 15.36 48.57 20.63
CA GLY A 135 15.22 49.07 21.98
C GLY A 135 14.05 50.05 22.10
N ILE A 136 13.31 49.92 23.22
CA ILE A 136 12.76 51.02 24.03
C ILE A 136 12.90 50.57 25.49
#